data_AF-A0A2N3AHU5-F1
#
_entry.id   AF-A0A2N3AHU5-F1
#
_cell.length_a   1.000
_cell.length_b   1.000
_cell.length_c   1.000
_cell.angle_alpha   90.00
_cell.angle_beta   90.00
_cell.angle_gamma   90.00
#
_symmetry.space_group_name_H-M   'P 1'
#
loop_
_entity.id
_entity.type
_entity.pdbx_description
1 polymer ?
#
loop_
_entity_poly.entity_id
_entity_poly.type
_entity_poly.pdbx_seq_one_letter_code
_entity_poly.pdbx_strand_id
1 'polypeptide(L)'
;LTKDDIRLLSKEMDLPTWDKPSNSCLATRIPYGNEITLEKLKRIEKAEGFFHDLGIEQVRVRYYNKLAKIEVREEDMLFLMEEDLRKKIISKLKQLGFIYIALDLQGYRTGSMNEELEQKVED
;
A
#
# COMPACT_ATOMS: atom_id res chain seq x y z
N LEU A 1 -15.11 4.76 -24.25
CA LEU A 1 -13.68 4.88 -23.90
C LEU A 1 -13.43 4.14 -22.61
N THR A 2 -12.86 2.95 -22.72
CA THR A 2 -12.36 2.13 -21.62
C THR A 2 -10.98 2.65 -21.16
N LYS A 3 -10.47 2.15 -20.03
CA LYS A 3 -9.11 2.47 -19.58
C LYS A 3 -8.04 2.06 -20.60
N ASP A 4 -8.27 0.96 -21.30
CA ASP A 4 -7.33 0.46 -22.30
C ASP A 4 -7.35 1.34 -23.55
N ASP A 5 -8.52 1.84 -23.95
CA ASP A 5 -8.64 2.83 -25.03
C ASP A 5 -7.85 4.11 -24.68
N ILE A 6 -7.90 4.57 -23.43
CA ILE A 6 -7.17 5.76 -22.97
C ILE A 6 -5.65 5.52 -22.99
N ARG A 7 -5.19 4.33 -22.61
CA ARG A 7 -3.76 3.97 -22.68
C ARG A 7 -3.25 3.87 -24.10
N LEU A 8 -4.03 3.27 -25.00
CA LEU A 8 -3.68 3.13 -26.41
C LEU A 8 -3.53 4.51 -27.06
N LEU A 9 -4.51 5.39 -26.86
CA LEU A 9 -4.47 6.77 -27.36
C LEU A 9 -3.32 7.57 -26.72
N SER A 10 -3.08 7.40 -25.42
CA SER A 10 -1.95 8.07 -24.76
C SER A 10 -0.60 7.61 -25.30
N LYS A 11 -0.47 6.33 -25.67
CA LYS A 11 0.72 5.77 -26.31
C LYS A 11 0.89 6.29 -27.74
N GLU A 12 -0.19 6.39 -28.51
CA GLU A 12 -0.17 6.99 -29.87
C GLU A 12 0.22 8.48 -29.84
N MET A 13 -0.12 9.18 -28.76
CA MET A 13 0.25 10.59 -28.53
C MET A 13 1.62 10.77 -27.86
N ASP A 14 2.40 9.69 -27.70
CA ASP A 14 3.73 9.68 -27.09
C ASP A 14 3.76 10.27 -25.66
N LEU A 15 2.63 10.16 -24.94
CA LEU A 15 2.52 10.67 -23.58
C LEU A 15 3.27 9.72 -22.62
N PRO A 16 4.29 10.18 -21.87
CA PRO A 16 5.13 9.32 -21.03
C PRO A 16 4.37 8.67 -19.85
N THR A 17 3.10 9.04 -19.65
CA THR A 17 2.23 8.52 -18.61
C THR A 17 1.36 7.34 -19.04
N TRP A 18 1.44 6.91 -20.31
CA TRP A 18 0.53 5.89 -20.87
C TRP A 18 0.56 4.56 -20.11
N ASP A 19 1.72 4.18 -19.57
CA ASP A 19 1.92 2.95 -18.79
C ASP A 19 2.17 3.21 -17.29
N LYS A 20 1.96 4.45 -16.83
CA LYS A 20 2.24 4.79 -15.43
C LYS A 20 1.21 4.10 -14.53
N PRO A 21 1.63 3.31 -13.51
CA PRO A 21 0.70 2.72 -12.56
C PRO A 21 -0.09 3.83 -11.84
N SER A 22 -1.36 3.54 -11.54
CA SER A 22 -2.23 4.48 -10.83
C SER A 22 -1.76 4.63 -9.38
N ASN A 23 -0.85 5.57 -9.13
CA ASN A 23 -0.37 5.86 -7.78
C ASN A 23 -1.43 6.64 -7.01
N SER A 24 -2.13 5.97 -6.09
CA SER A 24 -3.03 6.64 -5.16
C SER A 24 -2.23 7.41 -4.10
N CYS A 25 -2.71 8.60 -3.73
CA CYS A 25 -2.10 9.44 -2.69
C CYS A 25 -1.84 8.66 -1.40
N LEU A 26 -0.69 8.88 -0.73
CA LEU A 26 -0.32 8.25 0.54
C LEU A 26 -1.38 8.44 1.64
N ALA A 27 -2.17 9.51 1.58
CA ALA A 27 -3.29 9.74 2.49
C ALA A 27 -4.28 8.56 2.53
N THR A 28 -4.45 7.83 1.42
CA THR A 28 -5.32 6.65 1.33
C THR A 28 -4.87 5.45 2.17
N ARG A 29 -3.67 5.52 2.76
CA ARG A 29 -3.15 4.50 3.70
C ARG A 29 -3.57 4.78 5.14
N ILE A 30 -4.15 5.94 5.43
CA ILE A 30 -4.64 6.33 6.76
C ILE A 30 -6.17 6.16 6.77
N PRO A 31 -6.75 5.46 7.76
CA PRO A 31 -8.19 5.27 7.87
C PRO A 31 -8.97 6.59 7.92
N TYR A 32 -10.21 6.56 7.46
CA TYR A 32 -11.07 7.74 7.50
C TYR A 32 -11.28 8.23 8.95
N GLY A 33 -11.42 9.55 9.11
CA GLY A 33 -11.57 10.20 10.41
C GLY A 33 -10.29 10.27 11.25
N ASN A 34 -9.16 9.74 10.76
CA ASN A 34 -7.87 9.89 11.44
C ASN A 34 -7.12 11.11 10.93
N GLU A 35 -6.46 11.83 11.84
CA GLU A 35 -5.65 12.99 11.49
C GLU A 35 -4.46 12.58 10.60
N ILE A 36 -4.33 13.23 9.45
CA ILE A 36 -3.19 13.07 8.56
C ILE A 36 -2.10 14.03 9.00
N THR A 37 -0.94 13.48 9.37
CA THR A 37 0.24 14.28 9.72
C THR A 37 1.40 13.96 8.80
N LEU A 38 2.29 14.93 8.57
CA LEU A 38 3.47 14.75 7.73
C LEU A 38 4.37 13.60 8.24
N GLU A 39 4.45 13.42 9.56
CA GLU A 39 5.21 12.33 10.16
C GLU A 39 4.64 10.96 9.79
N LYS A 40 3.31 10.79 9.86
CA LYS A 40 2.63 9.55 9.45
C LYS A 40 2.87 9.26 7.98
N LEU A 41 2.74 10.28 7.12
CA LEU A 41 2.97 10.12 5.68
C LEU A 41 4.42 9.72 5.37
N LYS A 42 5.41 10.39 5.96
CA LYS A 42 6.84 10.02 5.80
C LYS A 42 7.15 8.63 6.31
N ARG A 43 6.49 8.19 7.39
CA ARG A 43 6.64 6.85 7.94
C ARG A 43 6.12 5.79 6.96
N ILE A 44 4.94 6.01 6.39
CA ILE A 44 4.32 5.13 5.38
C ILE A 44 5.18 5.10 4.12
N GLU A 45 5.60 6.26 3.61
CA GLU A 45 6.46 6.37 2.43
C GLU A 45 7.76 5.58 2.57
N LYS A 46 8.45 5.72 3.72
CA LYS A 46 9.66 4.95 4.00
C LYS A 46 9.42 3.45 4.13
N ALA A 47 8.23 3.06 4.59
CA ALA A 47 7.85 1.67 4.70
C ALA A 47 7.58 1.07 3.31
N GLU A 48 6.74 1.71 2.48
CA GLU A 48 6.48 1.27 1.09
C GLU A 48 7.78 1.29 0.25
N GLY A 49 8.62 2.32 0.40
CA GLY A 49 9.92 2.40 -0.27
C GLY A 49 10.84 1.22 0.05
N PHE A 50 10.88 0.77 1.32
CA PHE A 50 11.65 -0.41 1.69
C PHE A 50 11.18 -1.69 0.98
N PHE A 51 9.87 -1.87 0.81
CA PHE A 51 9.34 -3.03 0.07
C PHE A 51 9.63 -2.92 -1.43
N HIS A 52 9.59 -1.72 -2.00
CA HIS A 52 10.02 -1.49 -3.38
C HIS A 52 11.50 -1.81 -3.59
N ASP A 53 12.38 -1.45 -2.65
CA ASP A 53 13.81 -1.79 -2.69
C ASP A 53 14.05 -3.32 -2.63
N LEU A 54 13.07 -4.08 -2.11
CA LEU A 54 13.08 -5.55 -2.08
C LEU A 54 12.48 -6.19 -3.34
N GLY A 55 12.05 -5.39 -4.31
CA GLY A 55 11.45 -5.85 -5.57
C GLY A 55 9.93 -6.04 -5.53
N ILE A 56 9.26 -5.65 -4.43
CA ILE A 56 7.81 -5.74 -4.34
C ILE A 56 7.21 -4.47 -4.93
N GLU A 57 6.73 -4.56 -6.17
CA GLU A 57 6.18 -3.42 -6.90
C GLU A 57 4.82 -2.99 -6.38
N GLN A 58 3.99 -3.95 -5.94
CA GLN A 58 2.61 -3.71 -5.57
C GLN A 58 2.39 -3.91 -4.07
N VAL A 59 2.71 -2.85 -3.31
CA VAL A 59 2.59 -2.85 -1.85
C VAL A 59 1.81 -1.64 -1.36
N ARG A 60 0.99 -1.84 -0.33
CA ARG A 60 0.48 -0.76 0.51
C ARG A 60 0.79 -1.04 1.97
N VAL A 61 1.28 -0.03 2.68
CA VAL A 61 1.45 -0.09 4.13
C VAL A 61 0.40 0.81 4.76
N ARG A 62 -0.71 0.22 5.21
CA ARG A 62 -1.78 0.94 5.90
C ARG A 62 -1.39 1.21 7.35
N TYR A 63 -1.65 2.43 7.79
CA TYR A 63 -1.33 2.89 9.12
C TYR A 63 -2.57 2.86 10.01
N TYR A 64 -2.57 1.99 11.01
CA TYR A 64 -3.59 1.93 12.05
C TYR A 64 -2.96 2.21 13.41
N ASN A 65 -2.77 3.50 13.72
CA ASN A 65 -2.07 3.96 14.93
C ASN A 65 -0.67 3.32 15.08
N LYS A 66 -0.54 2.22 15.81
CA LYS A 66 0.73 1.54 16.05
C LYS A 66 0.93 0.30 15.16
N LEU A 67 -0.05 -0.01 14.31
CA LEU A 67 -0.07 -1.15 13.40
C LEU A 67 0.28 -0.73 11.97
N ALA A 68 1.23 -1.42 11.37
CA ALA A 68 1.42 -1.49 9.93
C ALA A 68 0.66 -2.71 9.39
N LYS A 69 -0.42 -2.48 8.63
CA LYS A 69 -1.08 -3.54 7.86
C LYS A 69 -0.55 -3.52 6.43
N ILE A 70 0.17 -4.57 6.06
CA ILE A 70 0.82 -4.73 4.77
C ILE A 70 -0.17 -5.40 3.82
N GLU A 71 -0.40 -4.82 2.66
CA GLU A 71 -1.14 -5.41 1.55
C GLU A 71 -0.20 -5.58 0.37
N VAL A 72 -0.03 -6.82 -0.10
CA VAL A 72 0.77 -7.16 -1.28
C VAL A 72 -0.05 -8.06 -2.21
N ARG A 73 0.43 -8.30 -3.44
CA ARG A 73 -0.19 -9.33 -4.29
C ARG A 73 -0.06 -10.69 -3.63
N GLU A 74 -0.99 -11.59 -3.96
CA GLU A 74 -1.00 -12.96 -3.44
C GLU A 74 0.31 -13.70 -3.76
N GLU A 75 0.85 -13.49 -4.96
CA GLU A 75 2.13 -14.05 -5.42
C GLU A 75 3.33 -13.62 -4.55
N ASP A 76 3.28 -12.44 -3.94
CA ASP A 76 4.35 -11.92 -3.09
C ASP A 76 4.24 -12.40 -1.64
N MET A 77 3.06 -12.87 -1.19
CA MET A 77 2.82 -13.17 0.23
C MET A 77 3.78 -14.20 0.80
N LEU A 78 4.05 -15.28 0.05
CA LEU A 78 4.97 -16.33 0.48
C LEU A 78 6.40 -15.80 0.60
N PHE A 79 6.82 -14.94 -0.32
CA PHE A 79 8.14 -14.31 -0.28
C PHE A 79 8.33 -13.50 1.01
N LEU A 80 7.33 -12.71 1.44
CA LEU A 80 7.38 -11.96 2.70
C LEU A 80 7.52 -12.85 3.95
N MET A 81 7.11 -14.12 3.87
CA MET A 81 7.14 -15.07 4.98
C MET A 81 8.46 -15.84 5.11
N GLU A 82 9.34 -15.76 4.11
CA GLU A 82 10.70 -16.30 4.16
C GLU A 82 11.42 -15.80 5.41
N GLU A 83 12.08 -16.69 6.15
CA GLU A 83 12.49 -16.43 7.53
C GLU A 83 13.35 -15.17 7.68
N ASP A 84 14.37 -15.04 6.84
CA ASP A 84 15.30 -13.91 6.87
C ASP A 84 14.64 -12.62 6.40
N LEU A 85 13.77 -12.69 5.39
CA LEU A 85 13.07 -11.52 4.89
C LEU A 85 12.07 -11.01 5.93
N ARG A 86 11.31 -11.91 6.54
CA ARG A 86 10.37 -11.61 7.61
C ARG A 86 11.07 -10.91 8.79
N LYS A 87 12.25 -11.40 9.22
CA LYS A 87 13.06 -10.73 10.27
C LYS A 87 13.50 -9.33 9.86
N LYS A 88 13.94 -9.15 8.61
CA LYS A 88 14.32 -7.83 8.06
C LYS A 88 13.13 -6.85 8.05
N ILE A 89 11.96 -7.30 7.57
CA ILE A 89 10.72 -6.52 7.57
C ILE A 89 10.37 -6.07 9.00
N ILE A 90 10.38 -7.00 9.95
CA ILE A 90 10.05 -6.70 11.36
C ILE A 90 11.00 -5.65 11.92
N SER A 91 12.31 -5.83 11.74
CA SER A 91 13.32 -4.89 12.22
C SER A 91 13.13 -3.50 11.62
N LYS A 92 12.97 -3.42 10.29
CA LYS A 92 12.82 -2.16 9.58
C LYS A 92 11.56 -1.40 9.99
N LEU A 93 10.40 -2.07 10.02
CA LEU A 93 9.14 -1.40 10.37
C LEU A 93 9.11 -0.97 11.84
N LYS A 94 9.72 -1.74 12.75
CA LYS A 94 9.88 -1.32 14.14
C LYS A 94 10.75 -0.07 14.29
N GLN A 95 11.86 0.02 13.54
CA GLN A 95 12.69 1.23 13.51
C GLN A 95 11.94 2.46 12.97
N LEU A 96 10.98 2.24 12.07
CA LEU A 96 10.11 3.31 11.56
C LEU A 96 9.03 3.73 12.57
N GLY A 97 8.89 3.04 13.71
CA GLY A 97 7.96 3.40 14.78
C GLY A 97 6.65 2.62 14.80
N PHE A 98 6.54 1.52 14.06
CA PHE A 98 5.43 0.57 14.20
C PHE A 98 5.67 -0.39 15.37
N ILE A 99 4.63 -0.72 16.13
CA ILE A 99 4.70 -1.73 17.20
C ILE A 99 4.22 -3.08 16.68
N TYR A 100 3.12 -3.06 15.95
CA TYR A 100 2.48 -4.23 15.38
C TYR A 100 2.63 -4.22 13.86
N ILE A 101 2.81 -5.41 13.30
CA ILE A 101 2.99 -5.62 11.87
C ILE A 101 2.10 -6.80 11.51
N ALA A 102 1.20 -6.60 10.55
CA ALA A 102 0.30 -7.62 10.06
C ALA A 102 0.36 -7.68 8.53
N LEU A 103 0.18 -8.88 7.99
CA LEU A 103 -0.10 -9.09 6.57
C LEU A 103 -1.62 -9.21 6.40
N ASP A 104 -2.20 -8.46 5.47
CA ASP A 104 -3.59 -8.64 5.07
C ASP A 104 -3.72 -9.93 4.26
N LEU A 105 -4.50 -10.89 4.78
CA LEU A 105 -4.69 -12.19 4.13
C LEU A 105 -5.51 -12.10 2.84
N GLN A 106 -6.25 -11.02 2.62
CA GLN A 106 -6.92 -10.76 1.33
C GLN A 106 -5.99 -10.06 0.34
N GLY A 107 -4.79 -9.65 0.77
CA GLY A 107 -3.80 -9.01 -0.08
C GLY A 107 -4.20 -7.62 -0.57
N TYR A 108 -3.55 -7.21 -1.65
CA TYR A 108 -3.78 -5.92 -2.29
C TYR A 108 -5.11 -5.91 -3.04
N ARG A 109 -6.01 -5.00 -2.65
CA ARG A 109 -7.29 -4.75 -3.34
C ARG A 109 -7.53 -3.25 -3.53
N THR A 110 -8.15 -2.88 -4.65
CA THR A 110 -8.60 -1.51 -4.86
C THR A 110 -9.82 -1.22 -4.01
N GLY A 111 -9.83 -0.11 -3.26
CA GLY A 111 -10.96 0.27 -2.44
C GLY A 111 -11.07 -0.42 -1.07
N SER A 112 -10.05 -1.14 -0.59
CA SER A 112 -10.17 -1.86 0.70
C SER A 112 -10.39 -0.98 1.94
N MET A 113 -10.20 0.36 1.85
CA MET A 113 -10.60 1.28 2.95
C MET A 113 -12.09 1.61 2.96
N ASN A 114 -12.82 1.34 1.87
CA ASN A 114 -14.24 1.66 1.78
C ASN A 114 -15.11 0.68 2.58
N GLU A 115 -14.59 -0.51 2.86
CA GLU A 115 -15.30 -1.54 3.64
C GLU A 115 -15.64 -1.04 5.07
N GLU A 116 -14.77 -0.21 5.66
CA GLU A 116 -15.03 0.42 6.96
C GLU A 116 -16.10 1.53 6.90
N LEU A 117 -16.38 2.09 5.71
CA LEU A 117 -17.44 3.08 5.51
C LEU A 117 -18.79 2.41 5.33
N GLU A 118 -18.85 1.29 4.61
CA GLU A 118 -20.10 0.54 4.38
C GLU A 118 -20.66 -0.01 5.71
N GLN A 119 -19.81 -0.45 6.64
CA GLN A 119 -20.25 -0.90 7.96
C GLN A 119 -20.83 0.21 8.85
N LYS A 120 -20.43 1.47 8.66
CA LYS A 120 -20.92 2.61 9.48
C LYS A 120 -22.25 3.18 9.02
N VAL A 121 -22.78 2.76 7.86
CA VAL A 121 -24.07 3.23 7.34
C VAL A 121 -25.23 2.38 7.88
N GLU A 122 -24.93 1.21 8.45
CA GLU A 122 -25.92 0.29 9.04
C GLU A 122 -26.11 0.45 10.56
N ASP A 123 -25.28 1.28 11.22
CA ASP A 123 -25.39 1.68 12.63
C ASP A 123 -26.07 3.06 12.80
#